data_AF-A0A7S1C3H5-F1
#
_entry.id   AF-A0A7S1C3H5-F1
#
_cell.length_a   1.000
_cell.length_b   1.000
_cell.length_c   1.000
_cell.angle_alpha   90.00
_cell.angle_beta   90.00
_cell.angle_gamma   90.00
#
_symmetry.space_group_name_H-M   'P 1'
#
loop_
_entity.id
_entity.type
_entity.pdbx_description
1 polymer ?
#
loop_
_entity_poly.entity_id
_entity_poly.type
_entity_poly.pdbx_seq_one_letter_code
_entity_poly.pdbx_strand_id
1 'polypeptide(L)'
;VSQGYWASYNIPYFKDVYDATGFAAQFAKFGDAYSHEHCPRANMFRRLAPGVRTLADYQAVMRYNDWQHDPDAKGDPCNGIMARCDLRPAALRPMAFAGIDSKVTDHASAMQRTAWAMEGPTWLTQPKFRWSTSGLNDTENHVGQAG
;
A
#
# COMPACT_ATOMS: atom_id res chain seq x y z
N VAL A 1 21.53 7.05 -2.99
CA VAL A 1 20.12 7.49 -3.13
C VAL A 1 20.12 8.93 -3.60
N SER A 2 19.99 9.19 -4.89
CA SER A 2 19.99 10.55 -5.46
C SER A 2 18.58 11.12 -5.65
N GLN A 3 17.54 10.28 -5.66
CA GLN A 3 16.15 10.70 -5.87
C GLN A 3 15.46 11.36 -4.66
N GLY A 4 16.15 11.52 -3.52
CA GLY A 4 15.59 12.20 -2.34
C GLY A 4 14.62 11.38 -1.47
N TYR A 5 14.35 10.11 -1.81
CA TYR A 5 13.55 9.20 -0.99
C TYR A 5 14.00 7.74 -1.12
N TRP A 6 13.59 6.92 -0.14
CA TRP A 6 13.72 5.47 -0.18
C TRP A 6 12.35 4.84 0.04
N ALA A 7 11.81 4.14 -0.96
CA ALA A 7 10.54 3.43 -0.84
C ALA A 7 10.77 1.92 -0.77
N SER A 8 9.86 1.22 -0.11
CA SER A 8 9.85 -0.24 0.03
C SER A 8 8.44 -0.76 -0.22
N TYR A 9 8.31 -1.84 -0.99
CA TYR A 9 7.03 -2.35 -1.51
C TYR A 9 7.07 -3.84 -1.84
N ASN A 10 7.68 -4.64 -0.95
CA ASN A 10 7.72 -6.11 -1.00
C ASN A 10 8.49 -6.75 -2.17
N ILE A 11 9.31 -5.98 -2.89
CA ILE A 11 10.20 -6.50 -3.92
C ILE A 11 11.65 -6.21 -3.49
N PRO A 12 12.58 -7.18 -3.53
CA PRO A 12 13.96 -6.96 -3.09
C PRO A 12 14.66 -5.87 -3.92
N TYR A 13 15.37 -4.95 -3.23
CA TYR A 13 16.18 -3.91 -3.87
C TYR A 13 17.51 -4.46 -4.39
N PHE A 14 18.22 -5.25 -3.57
CA PHE A 14 19.52 -5.79 -3.93
C PHE A 14 19.35 -6.92 -4.95
N LYS A 15 20.11 -6.83 -6.05
CA LYS A 15 19.98 -7.74 -7.20
C LYS A 15 20.26 -9.20 -6.84
N ASP A 16 21.28 -9.44 -6.03
CA ASP A 16 21.63 -10.78 -5.54
C ASP A 16 20.48 -11.42 -4.75
N VAL A 17 19.81 -10.66 -3.87
CA VAL A 17 18.62 -11.13 -3.14
C VAL A 17 17.45 -11.33 -4.09
N TYR A 18 17.21 -10.42 -5.03
CA TYR A 18 16.15 -10.51 -6.03
C TYR A 18 16.25 -11.80 -6.86
N ASP A 19 17.46 -12.12 -7.34
CA ASP A 19 17.74 -13.31 -8.12
C ASP A 19 17.63 -14.58 -7.26
N ALA A 20 18.23 -14.57 -6.06
CA ALA A 20 18.24 -15.72 -5.15
C ALA A 20 16.85 -16.10 -4.60
N THR A 21 15.93 -15.14 -4.52
CA THR A 21 14.57 -15.36 -3.99
C THR A 21 13.53 -15.65 -5.07
N GLY A 22 13.96 -15.82 -6.33
CA GLY A 22 13.10 -16.25 -7.43
C GLY A 22 12.23 -15.14 -8.05
N PHE A 23 12.44 -13.88 -7.72
CA PHE A 23 11.69 -12.77 -8.31
C PHE A 23 11.96 -12.62 -9.82
N ALA A 24 13.16 -12.96 -10.29
CA ALA A 24 13.47 -12.98 -11.72
C ALA A 24 12.54 -13.93 -12.51
N ALA A 25 12.26 -15.12 -11.96
CA ALA A 25 11.34 -16.07 -12.57
C ALA A 25 9.89 -15.56 -12.53
N GLN A 26 9.49 -14.90 -11.44
CA GLN A 26 8.15 -14.29 -11.35
C GLN A 26 7.99 -13.11 -12.32
N PHE A 27 9.02 -12.29 -12.51
CA PHE A 27 9.02 -11.22 -13.51
C PHE A 27 8.86 -11.78 -14.93
N ALA A 28 9.55 -12.87 -15.27
CA ALA A 28 9.35 -13.52 -16.58
C ALA A 28 7.90 -14.00 -16.81
N LYS A 29 7.16 -14.33 -15.73
CA LYS A 29 5.77 -14.82 -15.82
C LYS A 29 4.72 -13.71 -15.72
N PHE A 30 4.95 -12.72 -14.89
CA PHE A 30 3.95 -11.72 -14.48
C PHE A 30 4.37 -10.28 -14.77
N GLY A 31 5.54 -10.09 -15.36
CA GLY A 31 6.07 -8.78 -15.75
C GLY A 31 6.25 -7.84 -14.58
N ASP A 32 5.93 -6.57 -14.82
CA ASP A 32 6.19 -5.47 -13.89
C ASP A 32 5.58 -5.63 -12.49
N ALA A 33 4.58 -6.50 -12.30
CA ALA A 33 4.08 -6.82 -10.97
C ALA A 33 5.20 -7.30 -10.01
N TYR A 34 6.29 -7.87 -10.54
CA TYR A 34 7.46 -8.33 -9.79
C TYR A 34 8.73 -7.54 -10.13
N SER A 35 8.63 -6.43 -10.86
CA SER A 35 9.76 -5.53 -11.08
C SER A 35 9.94 -4.61 -9.89
N HIS A 36 11.14 -4.58 -9.31
CA HIS A 36 11.45 -3.60 -8.26
C HIS A 36 11.24 -2.17 -8.80
N GLU A 37 11.59 -1.92 -10.05
CA GLU A 37 11.52 -0.59 -10.63
C GLU A 37 10.11 -0.23 -11.14
N HIS A 38 9.34 -1.19 -11.65
CA HIS A 38 8.13 -0.87 -12.42
C HIS A 38 6.82 -1.41 -11.83
N CYS A 39 6.84 -2.02 -10.64
CA CYS A 39 5.60 -2.42 -10.00
C CYS A 39 4.70 -1.22 -9.69
N PRO A 40 3.37 -1.42 -9.55
CA PRO A 40 2.42 -0.35 -9.27
C PRO A 40 2.87 0.63 -8.18
N ARG A 41 3.31 0.11 -7.03
CA ARG A 41 3.75 0.92 -5.89
C ARG A 41 5.06 1.65 -6.17
N ALA A 42 5.99 1.05 -6.91
CA ALA A 42 7.22 1.73 -7.32
C ALA A 42 6.90 2.97 -8.17
N ASN A 43 5.96 2.85 -9.12
CA ASN A 43 5.52 3.96 -9.96
C ASN A 43 4.77 5.04 -9.15
N MET A 44 3.85 4.64 -8.27
CA MET A 44 3.15 5.57 -7.38
C MET A 44 4.13 6.34 -6.49
N PHE A 45 5.09 5.68 -5.84
CA PHE A 45 6.10 6.36 -5.04
C PHE A 45 6.97 7.30 -5.89
N ARG A 46 7.38 6.90 -7.09
CA ARG A 46 8.16 7.77 -7.99
C ARG A 46 7.42 9.05 -8.34
N ARG A 47 6.11 8.98 -8.53
CA ARG A 47 5.24 10.12 -8.85
C ARG A 47 4.93 10.98 -7.63
N LEU A 48 4.65 10.37 -6.48
CA LEU A 48 4.12 11.07 -5.30
C LEU A 48 5.21 11.56 -4.34
N ALA A 49 6.29 10.80 -4.15
CA ALA A 49 7.33 11.14 -3.17
C ALA A 49 8.00 12.52 -3.40
N PRO A 50 8.29 12.95 -4.64
CA PRO A 50 8.87 14.27 -4.88
C PRO A 50 8.00 15.45 -4.41
N GLY A 51 6.69 15.24 -4.26
CA GLY A 51 5.72 16.24 -3.81
C GLY A 51 5.58 16.37 -2.29
N VAL A 52 6.20 15.49 -1.51
CA VAL A 52 6.12 15.54 -0.04
C VAL A 52 6.91 16.73 0.49
N ARG A 53 6.24 17.64 1.22
CA ARG A 53 6.84 18.82 1.87
C ARG A 53 6.54 18.89 3.36
N THR A 54 5.45 18.27 3.79
CA THR A 54 4.98 18.28 5.17
C THR A 54 4.71 16.87 5.67
N LEU A 55 4.58 16.73 7.00
CA LEU A 55 4.15 15.47 7.61
C LEU A 55 2.78 15.02 7.10
N ALA A 56 1.87 15.97 6.85
CA ALA A 56 0.54 15.70 6.30
C ALA A 56 0.61 15.13 4.88
N ASP A 57 1.50 15.65 4.03
CA ASP A 57 1.72 15.09 2.69
C ASP A 57 2.22 13.64 2.79
N TYR A 58 3.15 13.37 3.70
CA TYR A 58 3.68 12.03 3.89
C TYR A 58 2.60 11.06 4.40
N GLN A 59 1.78 11.49 5.36
CA GLN A 59 0.61 10.74 5.83
C GLN A 59 -0.37 10.43 4.68
N ALA A 60 -0.60 11.39 3.78
CA ALA A 60 -1.46 11.21 2.62
C ALA A 60 -0.89 10.18 1.63
N VAL A 61 0.42 10.25 1.31
CA VAL A 61 1.10 9.28 0.44
C VAL A 61 1.02 7.87 1.02
N MET A 62 1.28 7.70 2.32
CA MET A 62 1.24 6.38 2.95
C MET A 62 -0.17 5.78 3.03
N ARG A 63 -1.21 6.60 2.93
CA ARG A 63 -2.63 6.18 2.90
C ARG A 63 -3.21 6.11 1.50
N TYR A 64 -2.39 6.31 0.47
CA TYR A 64 -2.86 6.52 -0.89
C TYR A 64 -3.43 5.24 -1.48
N ASN A 65 -4.68 5.33 -1.94
CA ASN A 65 -5.34 4.33 -2.75
C ASN A 65 -6.46 5.00 -3.55
N ASP A 66 -6.19 5.41 -4.77
CA ASP A 66 -7.18 5.99 -5.69
C ASP A 66 -7.37 5.09 -6.90
N TRP A 67 -7.56 3.79 -6.66
CA TRP A 67 -7.48 2.75 -7.69
C TRP A 67 -8.46 2.90 -8.86
N GLN A 68 -9.54 3.65 -8.68
CA GLN A 68 -10.51 3.94 -9.74
C GLN A 68 -9.97 4.94 -10.77
N HIS A 69 -9.03 5.82 -10.38
CA HIS A 69 -8.52 6.90 -11.22
C HIS A 69 -7.01 6.82 -11.46
N ASP A 70 -6.26 6.13 -10.61
CA ASP A 70 -4.83 5.95 -10.75
C ASP A 70 -4.50 4.85 -11.79
N PRO A 71 -3.90 5.20 -12.94
CA PRO A 71 -3.52 4.20 -13.94
C PRO A 71 -2.51 3.17 -13.42
N ASP A 72 -1.66 3.53 -12.45
CA ASP A 72 -0.68 2.61 -11.86
C ASP A 72 -1.37 1.49 -11.06
N ALA A 73 -2.59 1.73 -10.54
CA ALA A 73 -3.35 0.72 -9.82
C ALA A 73 -3.89 -0.40 -10.71
N LYS A 74 -3.92 -0.19 -12.04
CA LYS A 74 -4.38 -1.19 -13.04
C LYS A 74 -5.78 -1.75 -12.72
N GLY A 75 -6.66 -0.92 -12.17
CA GLY A 75 -8.03 -1.30 -11.80
C GLY A 75 -8.13 -2.30 -10.65
N ASP A 76 -7.04 -2.54 -9.90
CA ASP A 76 -7.04 -3.41 -8.72
C ASP A 76 -6.75 -2.59 -7.45
N PRO A 77 -7.68 -2.49 -6.48
CA PRO A 77 -7.45 -1.77 -5.24
C PRO A 77 -6.35 -2.38 -4.35
N CYS A 78 -5.90 -3.61 -4.61
CA CYS A 78 -4.73 -4.19 -3.95
C CYS A 78 -3.40 -3.52 -4.35
N ASN A 79 -3.37 -2.81 -5.49
CA ASN A 79 -2.14 -2.20 -6.00
C ASN A 79 -1.83 -0.82 -5.39
N GLY A 80 -2.75 -0.23 -4.62
CA GLY A 80 -2.52 1.03 -3.91
C GLY A 80 -1.39 0.92 -2.89
N ILE A 81 -0.80 2.07 -2.50
CA ILE A 81 0.21 2.11 -1.42
C ILE A 81 -0.39 1.54 -0.13
N MET A 82 -1.63 1.94 0.19
CA MET A 82 -2.44 1.30 1.23
C MET A 82 -3.55 0.45 0.58
N ALA A 83 -3.24 -0.81 0.31
CA ALA A 83 -4.12 -1.76 -0.37
C ALA A 83 -5.53 -1.84 0.25
N ARG A 84 -6.55 -2.08 -0.59
CA ARG A 84 -7.96 -2.28 -0.23
C ARG A 84 -8.55 -3.49 -0.96
N CYS A 85 -8.04 -4.68 -0.70
CA CYS A 85 -8.46 -5.87 -1.45
C CYS A 85 -9.92 -6.29 -1.17
N ASP A 86 -10.54 -5.75 -0.13
CA ASP A 86 -11.98 -5.86 0.16
C ASP A 86 -12.83 -5.17 -0.92
N LEU A 87 -12.30 -4.14 -1.59
CA LEU A 87 -13.01 -3.41 -2.65
C LEU A 87 -12.82 -4.01 -4.05
N ARG A 88 -12.11 -5.14 -4.18
CA ARG A 88 -11.92 -5.75 -5.50
C ARG A 88 -13.26 -6.13 -6.11
N PRO A 89 -13.48 -5.93 -7.41
CA PRO A 89 -14.63 -6.51 -8.10
C PRO A 89 -14.68 -8.03 -7.93
N ALA A 90 -15.89 -8.62 -7.99
CA ALA A 90 -16.09 -10.06 -7.82
C ALA A 90 -15.19 -10.93 -8.72
N ALA A 91 -14.95 -10.49 -9.96
CA ALA A 91 -14.07 -11.17 -10.92
C ALA A 91 -12.61 -11.28 -10.43
N LEU A 92 -12.17 -10.34 -9.60
CA LEU A 92 -10.84 -10.33 -9.00
C LEU A 92 -10.82 -11.00 -7.62
N ARG A 93 -11.97 -11.41 -7.08
CA ARG A 93 -12.14 -12.01 -5.74
C ARG A 93 -11.74 -11.05 -4.61
N PRO A 94 -12.72 -10.37 -3.98
CA PRO A 94 -12.49 -9.61 -2.76
C PRO A 94 -11.87 -10.48 -1.67
N MET A 95 -11.01 -9.88 -0.84
CA MET A 95 -10.30 -10.57 0.24
C MET A 95 -10.18 -9.66 1.46
N ALA A 96 -10.15 -10.25 2.65
CA ALA A 96 -9.80 -9.55 3.90
C ALA A 96 -8.28 -9.26 3.97
N PHE A 97 -7.77 -8.48 3.01
CA PHE A 97 -6.38 -8.07 2.92
C PHE A 97 -6.29 -6.58 2.58
N ALA A 98 -5.49 -5.84 3.34
CA ALA A 98 -5.36 -4.41 3.18
C ALA A 98 -4.07 -3.90 3.83
N GLY A 99 -3.73 -2.64 3.58
CA GLY A 99 -2.93 -1.90 4.55
C GLY A 99 -3.85 -1.48 5.71
N ILE A 100 -3.49 -1.85 6.93
CA ILE A 100 -4.35 -1.71 8.13
C ILE A 100 -3.87 -0.65 9.12
N ASP A 101 -2.75 0.01 8.83
CA ASP A 101 -2.25 1.10 9.65
C ASP A 101 -1.31 2.01 8.84
N SER A 102 -0.99 3.17 9.40
CA SER A 102 0.16 3.97 8.99
C SER A 102 0.78 4.65 10.19
N LYS A 103 2.10 4.60 10.28
CA LYS A 103 2.88 5.21 11.37
C LYS A 103 3.91 6.13 10.75
N VAL A 104 3.86 7.41 11.11
CA VAL A 104 4.64 8.47 10.48
C VAL A 104 5.29 9.32 11.55
N THR A 105 6.60 9.55 11.43
CA THR A 105 7.37 10.42 12.32
C THR A 105 8.34 11.26 11.49
N ASP A 106 8.68 12.44 11.99
CA ASP A 106 9.79 13.26 11.51
C ASP A 106 10.91 13.31 12.55
N HIS A 107 12.00 14.01 12.24
CA HIS A 107 13.13 14.10 13.15
C HIS A 107 12.74 14.69 14.52
N ALA A 108 11.94 15.75 14.56
CA ALA A 108 11.56 16.40 15.81
C ALA A 108 10.69 15.49 16.70
N SER A 109 9.71 14.81 16.09
CA SER A 109 8.82 13.85 16.76
C SER A 109 9.61 12.61 17.24
N ALA A 110 10.52 12.10 16.42
CA ALA A 110 11.37 10.97 16.77
C ALA A 110 12.26 11.28 17.99
N MET A 111 12.83 12.47 18.08
CA MET A 111 13.61 12.92 19.25
C MET A 111 12.76 13.00 20.52
N GLN A 112 11.44 13.18 20.39
CA GLN A 112 10.49 13.16 21.50
C GLN A 112 9.86 11.77 21.72
N ARG A 113 10.23 10.77 20.92
CA ARG A 113 9.64 9.41 20.92
C ARG A 113 8.15 9.42 20.60
N THR A 114 7.74 10.28 19.67
CA THR A 114 6.34 10.37 19.20
C THR A 114 6.24 10.05 17.71
N ALA A 115 5.05 9.60 17.33
CA ALA A 115 4.66 9.38 15.94
C ALA A 115 3.17 9.67 15.79
N TRP A 116 2.78 10.12 14.62
CA TRP A 116 1.39 10.05 14.19
C TRP A 116 1.08 8.60 13.80
N ALA A 117 -0.07 8.10 14.24
CA ALA A 117 -0.54 6.77 13.91
C ALA A 117 -1.99 6.82 13.45
N MET A 118 -2.32 5.99 12.47
CA MET A 118 -3.68 5.66 12.07
C MET A 118 -3.82 4.15 12.06
N GLU A 119 -4.96 3.68 12.56
CA GLU A 119 -5.38 2.29 12.58
C GLU A 119 -6.62 2.10 11.70
N GLY A 120 -6.64 1.01 10.94
CA GLY A 120 -7.68 0.63 10.00
C GLY A 120 -7.33 0.87 8.53
N PRO A 121 -8.14 0.32 7.60
CA PRO A 121 -7.95 0.55 6.17
C PRO A 121 -8.10 2.03 5.77
N THR A 122 -7.39 2.46 4.72
CA THR A 122 -7.54 3.83 4.22
C THR A 122 -8.97 4.11 3.80
N TRP A 123 -9.45 5.29 4.21
CA TRP A 123 -10.71 5.90 3.79
C TRP A 123 -10.48 7.29 3.19
N LEU A 124 -9.23 7.62 2.82
CA LEU A 124 -8.88 8.96 2.30
C LEU A 124 -9.65 9.29 1.01
N THR A 125 -9.70 8.34 0.09
CA THR A 125 -10.39 8.41 -1.20
C THR A 125 -11.33 7.20 -1.41
N GLN A 126 -11.50 6.38 -0.37
CA GLN A 126 -12.26 5.13 -0.42
C GLN A 126 -13.34 5.10 0.66
N PRO A 127 -14.41 4.31 0.49
CA PRO A 127 -15.40 4.10 1.54
C PRO A 127 -14.75 3.55 2.81
N LYS A 128 -15.22 4.00 3.98
CA LYS A 128 -14.79 3.42 5.27
C LYS A 128 -15.10 1.92 5.28
N PHE A 129 -14.11 1.12 5.64
CA PHE A 129 -14.31 -0.31 5.86
C PHE A 129 -15.24 -0.53 7.06
N ARG A 130 -16.13 -1.50 6.93
CA ARG A 130 -17.03 -1.97 7.99
C ARG A 130 -17.21 -3.46 7.81
N TRP A 131 -16.99 -4.25 8.87
CA TRP A 131 -17.15 -5.70 8.81
C TRP A 131 -18.55 -6.07 8.34
N SER A 132 -19.56 -5.51 9.01
CA SER A 132 -20.99 -5.75 8.77
C SER A 132 -21.48 -5.54 7.33
N THR A 133 -20.81 -4.72 6.53
CA THR A 133 -21.21 -4.42 5.13
C THR A 133 -20.15 -4.80 4.11
N SER A 134 -19.05 -5.46 4.52
CA SER A 134 -17.93 -5.79 3.63
C SER A 134 -18.19 -7.00 2.73
N GLY A 135 -19.20 -7.81 3.02
CA GLY A 135 -19.36 -9.14 2.42
C GLY A 135 -18.37 -10.19 2.94
N LEU A 136 -17.49 -9.81 3.88
CA LEU A 136 -16.48 -10.68 4.52
C LEU A 136 -16.86 -11.02 5.98
N ASN A 137 -17.94 -10.43 6.48
CA ASN A 137 -18.38 -10.54 7.87
C ASN A 137 -18.57 -11.99 8.34
N ASP A 138 -19.19 -12.81 7.48
CA ASP A 138 -19.61 -14.17 7.83
C ASP A 138 -18.54 -15.21 7.49
N THR A 139 -17.47 -14.80 6.80
CA THR A 139 -16.36 -15.67 6.38
C THR A 139 -15.11 -15.49 7.22
N GLU A 140 -14.97 -14.36 7.93
CA GLU A 140 -13.78 -13.99 8.68
C GLU A 140 -14.10 -13.73 10.16
N ASN A 141 -13.40 -14.40 11.07
CA ASN A 141 -13.53 -14.12 12.50
C ASN A 141 -12.78 -12.84 12.87
N HIS A 142 -13.47 -11.89 13.50
CA HIS A 142 -12.92 -10.56 13.84
C HIS A 142 -13.35 -10.13 15.25
N VAL A 143 -13.40 -11.08 16.19
CA VAL A 143 -13.77 -10.86 17.59
C VAL A 143 -12.90 -9.77 18.23
N GLY A 144 -13.52 -8.78 18.85
CA GLY A 144 -12.84 -7.68 19.52
C GLY A 144 -12.43 -6.52 18.60
N GLN A 145 -12.62 -6.63 17.29
CA GLN A 145 -12.45 -5.50 16.37
C GLN A 145 -13.70 -4.60 16.34
N ALA A 146 -13.51 -3.33 16.00
CA ALA A 146 -14.60 -2.40 15.79
C ALA A 146 -15.45 -2.77 14.54
N GLY A 147 -16.77 -2.60 14.63
CA GLY A 147 -17.74 -2.94 13.58
C GLY A 147 -17.98 -1.89 12.50
#